data_AF-A0A964YJW2-F1
#
_entry.id   AF-A0A964YJW2-F1
#
_cell.length_a   1.000
_cell.length_b   1.000
_cell.length_c   1.000
_cell.angle_alpha   90.00
_cell.angle_beta   90.00
_cell.angle_gamma   90.00
#
_symmetry.space_group_name_H-M   'P 1'
#
loop_
_entity.id
_entity.type
_entity.pdbx_description
1 polymer ?
#
loop_
_entity_poly.entity_id
_entity_poly.type
_entity_poly.pdbx_seq_one_letter_code
_entity_poly.pdbx_strand_id
1 'polypeptide(L)'
;MMVSEDLQIRWWKLEEKLIERFGKKPDLESILFLIGVQEVGGAGHEFTKEQKQDLMHVAVCSILSASGYYEKEGWDEDGWPHYKQLKELPPMALVEQENFMKDHVLFYFSQNDFI
;
A
#
# COMPACT_ATOMS: atom_id res chain seq x y z
N MET A 1 3.38 24.71 -6.02
CA MET A 1 4.61 24.18 -5.41
C MET A 1 4.38 23.59 -4.01
N MET A 2 3.34 23.98 -3.25
CA MET A 2 3.15 23.52 -1.86
C MET A 2 2.67 22.06 -1.67
N VAL A 3 1.99 21.44 -2.65
CA VAL A 3 1.38 20.10 -2.47
C VAL A 3 2.44 18.99 -2.41
N SER A 4 3.51 19.11 -3.22
CA SER A 4 4.59 18.12 -3.22
C SER A 4 5.45 18.19 -1.95
N GLU A 5 5.64 19.38 -1.39
CA GLU A 5 6.41 19.58 -0.15
C GLU A 5 5.69 18.98 1.05
N ASP A 6 4.37 19.15 1.15
CA ASP A 6 3.55 18.52 2.20
C ASP A 6 3.58 16.99 2.13
N LEU A 7 3.39 16.42 0.93
CA LEU A 7 3.44 14.98 0.71
C LEU A 7 4.79 14.40 1.13
N GLN A 8 5.89 15.07 0.75
CA GLN A 8 7.24 14.63 1.10
C GLN A 8 7.48 14.65 2.61
N ILE A 9 7.01 15.68 3.32
CA ILE A 9 7.13 15.78 4.78
C ILE A 9 6.33 14.67 5.47
N ARG A 10 5.08 14.42 5.05
CA ARG A 10 4.26 13.32 5.58
C ARG A 10 4.91 11.96 5.31
N TRP A 11 5.47 11.78 4.12
CA TRP A 11 6.18 10.56 3.74
C TRP A 11 7.40 10.31 4.62
N TRP A 12 8.24 11.32 4.85
CA TRP A 12 9.40 11.20 5.72
C TRP A 12 9.03 10.81 7.15
N LYS A 13 7.94 11.36 7.70
CA LYS A 13 7.46 10.95 9.04
C LYS A 13 7.04 9.48 9.09
N LEU A 14 6.42 8.98 8.03
CA LEU A 14 6.09 7.55 7.92
C LEU A 14 7.39 6.72 7.82
N GLU A 15 8.35 7.12 7.00
CA GLU A 15 9.65 6.45 6.89
C GLU A 15 10.36 6.40 8.25
N GLU A 16 10.41 7.51 9.00
CA GLU A 16 11.01 7.56 10.34
C GLU A 16 10.36 6.56 11.31
N LYS A 17 9.02 6.54 11.40
CA LYS A 17 8.31 5.57 12.25
C LYS A 17 8.56 4.11 11.84
N LEU A 18 8.65 3.84 10.54
CA LEU A 18 8.95 2.50 10.04
C LEU A 18 10.41 2.11 10.30
N ILE A 19 11.35 3.06 10.22
CA ILE A 19 12.75 2.85 10.60
C ILE A 19 12.85 2.51 12.09
N GLU A 20 12.15 3.23 12.97
CA GLU A 20 12.14 2.94 14.41
C GLU A 20 11.61 1.53 14.69
N ARG A 21 10.60 1.08 13.94
CA ARG A 21 9.98 -0.24 14.12
C ARG A 21 10.79 -1.40 13.53
N PHE A 22 11.42 -1.21 12.37
CA PHE A 22 12.05 -2.29 11.60
C PHE A 22 13.57 -2.15 11.44
N GLY A 23 14.16 -1.05 11.90
CA GLY A 23 15.60 -0.79 11.88
C GLY A 23 16.19 -0.49 10.50
N LYS A 24 15.35 -0.33 9.46
CA LYS A 24 15.78 -0.08 8.08
C LYS A 24 14.87 0.94 7.42
N LYS A 25 15.44 1.77 6.55
CA LYS A 25 14.67 2.71 5.72
C LYS A 25 13.93 1.92 4.64
N PRO A 26 12.58 1.90 4.65
CA PRO A 26 11.83 1.24 3.60
C PRO A 26 11.69 2.16 2.38
N ASP A 27 11.57 1.57 1.20
CA ASP A 27 11.09 2.24 -0.01
C ASP A 27 9.58 1.99 -0.20
N LEU A 28 8.97 2.63 -1.21
CA LEU A 28 7.55 2.47 -1.50
C LEU A 28 7.17 1.00 -1.73
N GLU A 29 8.01 0.25 -2.45
CA GLU A 29 7.78 -1.17 -2.74
C GLU A 29 7.74 -1.99 -1.45
N SER A 30 8.70 -1.78 -0.56
CA SER A 30 8.77 -2.44 0.75
C SER A 30 7.55 -2.11 1.60
N ILE A 31 7.06 -0.86 1.55
CA ILE A 31 5.86 -0.45 2.28
C ILE A 31 4.61 -1.12 1.72
N LEU A 32 4.44 -1.13 0.40
CA LEU A 32 3.33 -1.86 -0.25
C LEU A 32 3.38 -3.34 0.11
N PHE A 33 4.56 -3.96 0.11
CA PHE A 33 4.71 -5.34 0.53
C PHE A 33 4.23 -5.56 1.98
N LEU A 34 4.60 -4.67 2.91
CA LEU A 34 4.13 -4.74 4.30
C LEU A 34 2.61 -4.60 4.42
N ILE A 35 2.00 -3.70 3.64
CA ILE A 35 0.54 -3.55 3.57
C ILE A 35 -0.08 -4.85 3.05
N GLY A 36 0.45 -5.44 1.97
CA GLY A 36 -0.04 -6.72 1.45
C GLY A 36 -0.02 -7.82 2.50
N VAL A 37 1.10 -7.96 3.23
CA VAL A 37 1.23 -8.96 4.31
C VAL A 37 0.21 -8.74 5.42
N GLN A 38 -0.03 -7.48 5.79
CA GLN A 38 -1.03 -7.09 6.79
C GLN A 38 -2.45 -7.46 6.32
N GLU A 39 -2.79 -7.16 5.08
CA GLU A 39 -4.11 -7.40 4.51
C GLU A 39 -4.44 -8.88 4.33
N VAL A 40 -3.43 -9.71 4.04
CA VAL A 40 -3.57 -11.18 3.99
C VAL A 40 -3.58 -11.81 5.39
N GLY A 41 -3.10 -11.09 6.42
CA GLY A 41 -2.99 -11.62 7.77
C GLY A 41 -1.86 -12.64 7.95
N GLY A 42 -0.87 -12.65 7.05
CA GLY A 42 0.21 -13.64 7.00
C GLY A 42 1.47 -13.27 7.78
N ALA A 43 1.35 -12.51 8.87
CA ALA A 43 2.50 -12.13 9.69
C ALA A 43 3.22 -13.39 10.23
N GLY A 44 4.48 -13.59 9.82
CA GLY A 44 5.28 -14.77 10.19
C GLY A 44 5.26 -15.94 9.20
N HIS A 45 4.62 -15.78 8.03
CA HIS A 45 4.65 -16.75 6.94
C HIS A 45 5.78 -16.45 5.94
N GLU A 46 6.39 -17.49 5.37
CA GLU A 46 7.31 -17.35 4.24
C GLU A 46 6.53 -17.41 2.93
N PHE A 47 6.52 -16.30 2.18
CA PHE A 47 5.85 -16.21 0.90
C PHE A 47 6.76 -16.64 -0.26
N THR A 48 6.21 -17.40 -1.21
CA THR A 48 6.87 -17.73 -2.48
C THR A 48 7.10 -16.49 -3.34
N LYS A 49 7.90 -16.60 -4.41
CA LYS A 49 8.12 -15.47 -5.32
C LYS A 49 6.84 -14.96 -5.96
N GLU A 50 5.93 -15.86 -6.34
CA GLU A 50 4.64 -15.53 -6.95
C GLU A 50 3.73 -14.84 -5.93
N GLN A 51 3.61 -15.42 -4.73
CA GLN A 51 2.84 -14.82 -3.64
C GLN A 51 3.33 -13.42 -3.26
N LYS A 52 4.64 -13.14 -3.38
CA LYS A 52 5.15 -11.78 -3.17
C LYS A 52 4.61 -10.80 -4.20
N GLN A 53 4.42 -11.21 -5.46
CA GLN A 53 3.79 -10.38 -6.47
C GLN A 53 2.29 -10.20 -6.18
N ASP A 54 1.62 -11.25 -5.72
CA ASP A 54 0.21 -11.18 -5.33
C ASP A 54 0.01 -10.22 -4.14
N LEU A 55 0.92 -10.23 -3.16
CA LEU A 55 0.90 -9.28 -2.03
C LEU A 55 1.01 -7.83 -2.50
N MET A 56 1.84 -7.57 -3.52
CA MET A 56 1.92 -6.23 -4.12
C MET A 56 0.58 -5.85 -4.74
N HIS A 57 -0.07 -6.76 -5.46
CA HIS A 57 -1.38 -6.51 -6.05
C HIS A 57 -2.45 -6.24 -4.97
N VAL A 58 -2.50 -7.06 -3.93
CA VAL A 58 -3.39 -6.87 -2.77
C VAL A 58 -3.17 -5.50 -2.11
N ALA A 59 -1.91 -5.09 -1.92
CA ALA A 59 -1.59 -3.80 -1.34
C ALA A 59 -2.12 -2.64 -2.19
N VAL A 60 -1.90 -2.69 -3.50
CA VAL A 60 -2.42 -1.67 -4.43
C VAL A 60 -3.95 -1.63 -4.40
N CYS A 61 -4.62 -2.78 -4.49
CA CYS A 61 -6.08 -2.83 -4.41
C CYS A 61 -6.60 -2.30 -3.07
N SER A 62 -5.95 -2.63 -1.96
CA SER A 62 -6.36 -2.19 -0.61
C SER A 62 -6.25 -0.68 -0.48
N ILE A 63 -5.09 -0.07 -0.78
CA ILE A 63 -4.94 1.39 -0.63
C ILE A 63 -5.82 2.18 -1.59
N LEU A 64 -6.11 1.64 -2.77
CA LEU A 64 -6.95 2.30 -3.78
C LEU A 64 -8.45 2.06 -3.58
N SER A 65 -8.82 1.14 -2.67
CA SER A 65 -10.22 0.90 -2.32
C SER A 65 -10.86 2.11 -1.64
N ALA A 66 -10.10 2.83 -0.81
CA ALA A 66 -10.53 4.08 -0.19
C ALA A 66 -10.97 5.16 -1.19
N SER A 67 -10.36 5.15 -2.39
CA SER A 67 -10.68 6.06 -3.50
C SER A 67 -11.69 5.48 -4.50
N GLY A 68 -12.28 4.32 -4.17
CA GLY A 68 -13.30 3.64 -4.97
C GLY A 68 -12.80 3.08 -6.29
N TYR A 69 -11.50 2.83 -6.45
CA TYR A 69 -10.98 2.12 -7.64
C TYR A 69 -11.21 0.61 -7.53
N TYR A 70 -11.17 0.10 -6.31
CA TYR A 70 -11.37 -1.31 -6.01
C TYR A 70 -12.37 -1.48 -4.86
N GLU A 71 -13.06 -2.60 -4.85
CA GLU A 71 -13.95 -3.02 -3.76
C GLU A 71 -13.57 -4.42 -3.34
N LYS A 72 -13.42 -4.64 -2.03
CA LYS A 72 -13.13 -5.98 -1.48
C LYS A 72 -14.41 -6.82 -1.55
N GLU A 73 -14.39 -7.88 -2.37
CA GLU A 73 -15.55 -8.77 -2.55
C GLU A 73 -15.59 -9.90 -1.53
N GLY A 74 -14.46 -10.22 -0.90
CA GLY A 74 -14.37 -11.29 0.08
C GLY A 74 -12.98 -11.90 0.15
N TRP A 75 -12.95 -13.19 0.45
CA TRP A 75 -11.74 -14.00 0.51
C TRP A 75 -11.93 -15.23 -0.38
N ASP A 76 -10.87 -15.67 -1.04
CA ASP A 76 -10.88 -16.91 -1.82
C ASP A 76 -10.65 -18.15 -0.94
N GLU A 77 -10.63 -19.33 -1.56
CA GLU A 77 -10.43 -20.62 -0.88
C GLU A 77 -9.03 -20.76 -0.26
N ASP A 78 -8.06 -20.01 -0.78
CA ASP A 78 -6.67 -19.96 -0.29
C ASP A 78 -6.46 -18.91 0.81
N GLY A 79 -7.52 -18.17 1.17
CA GLY A 79 -7.48 -17.16 2.22
C GLY A 79 -6.91 -15.82 1.77
N TRP A 80 -6.91 -15.52 0.47
CA TRP A 80 -6.48 -14.24 -0.08
C TRP A 80 -7.66 -13.30 -0.30
N PRO A 81 -7.51 -11.99 -0.03
CA PRO A 81 -8.56 -11.02 -0.25
C PRO A 81 -8.78 -10.80 -1.76
N HIS A 82 -10.01 -10.97 -2.22
CA HIS A 82 -10.39 -10.72 -3.61
C HIS A 82 -10.94 -9.30 -3.78
N TYR A 83 -10.54 -8.64 -4.86
CA TYR A 83 -10.92 -7.27 -5.17
C TYR A 83 -11.53 -7.17 -6.56
N LYS A 84 -12.64 -6.45 -6.65
CA LYS A 84 -13.25 -6.04 -7.91
C LYS A 84 -12.78 -4.65 -8.29
N GLN A 85 -12.29 -4.51 -9.52
CA GLN A 85 -12.01 -3.19 -10.07
C GLN A 85 -13.32 -2.50 -10.45
N LEU A 86 -13.57 -1.32 -9.87
CA LEU A 86 -14.76 -0.51 -10.13
C LEU A 86 -14.54 0.52 -11.24
N LYS A 87 -13.31 1.02 -11.39
CA LYS A 87 -12.94 2.00 -12.42
C LYS A 87 -11.47 1.86 -12.83
N GLU A 88 -11.17 2.29 -14.04
CA GLU A 88 -9.81 2.32 -14.57
C GLU A 88 -9.00 3.46 -13.94
N LEU A 89 -7.70 3.22 -13.73
CA LEU A 89 -6.78 4.27 -13.34
C LEU A 89 -6.50 5.16 -14.55
N PRO A 90 -6.54 6.49 -14.40
CA PRO A 90 -6.18 7.38 -15.49
C PRO A 90 -4.69 7.18 -15.86
N PRO A 91 -4.31 7.41 -17.12
CA PRO A 91 -2.91 7.40 -17.50
C PRO A 91 -2.15 8.50 -16.74
N MET A 92 -1.03 8.13 -16.13
CA MET A 92 -0.18 9.02 -15.32
C MET A 92 1.28 8.83 -15.71
N ALA A 93 2.08 9.89 -15.61
CA ALA A 93 3.53 9.75 -15.71
C ALA A 93 4.08 9.00 -14.47
N LEU A 94 5.26 8.40 -14.58
CA LEU A 94 5.85 7.60 -13.48
C LEU A 94 5.96 8.39 -12.16
N VAL A 95 6.34 9.67 -12.24
CA VAL A 95 6.45 10.55 -11.05
C VAL A 95 5.08 10.82 -10.43
N GLU A 96 4.04 10.99 -11.26
CA GLU A 96 2.67 11.20 -10.79
C GLU A 96 2.11 9.92 -10.16
N GLN A 97 2.40 8.77 -10.77
CA GLN A 97 2.03 7.47 -10.22
C GLN A 97 2.70 7.23 -8.87
N GLU A 98 3.99 7.52 -8.71
CA GLU A 98 4.67 7.37 -7.43
C GLU A 98 4.05 8.25 -6.34
N ASN A 99 3.80 9.53 -6.63
CA ASN A 99 3.18 10.45 -5.68
C ASN A 99 1.74 10.04 -5.33
N PHE A 100 0.99 9.58 -6.32
CA PHE A 100 -0.37 9.06 -6.15
C PHE A 100 -0.37 7.87 -5.19
N MET A 101 0.54 6.91 -5.38
CA MET A 101 0.70 5.75 -4.51
C MET A 101 1.11 6.16 -3.09
N LYS A 102 2.08 7.08 -2.96
CA LYS A 102 2.53 7.59 -1.64
C LYS A 102 1.39 8.22 -0.85
N ASP A 103 0.54 9.01 -1.50
CA ASP A 103 -0.59 9.66 -0.83
C ASP A 103 -1.62 8.64 -0.33
N HIS A 104 -1.93 7.60 -1.12
CA HIS A 104 -2.83 6.52 -0.71
C HIS A 104 -2.24 5.63 0.39
N VAL A 105 -0.93 5.40 0.37
CA VAL A 105 -0.21 4.71 1.45
C VAL A 105 -0.32 5.50 2.75
N LEU A 106 -0.07 6.82 2.71
CA LEU A 106 -0.22 7.68 3.88
C LEU A 106 -1.66 7.65 4.42
N PHE A 107 -2.65 7.69 3.52
CA PHE A 107 -4.05 7.55 3.91
C PHE A 107 -4.31 6.21 4.60
N TYR A 108 -3.80 5.10 4.05
CA TYR A 108 -3.92 3.77 4.65
C TYR A 108 -3.34 3.73 6.08
N PHE A 109 -2.13 4.24 6.29
CA PHE A 109 -1.53 4.25 7.64
C PHE A 109 -2.26 5.17 8.62
N SER A 110 -2.85 6.27 8.13
CA SER A 110 -3.67 7.16 8.96
C SER A 110 -5.00 6.51 9.36
N GLN A 111 -5.66 5.78 8.45
CA GLN A 111 -6.88 5.02 8.77
C GLN A 111 -6.64 3.87 9.77
N ASN A 112 -5.40 3.38 9.84
CA ASN A 112 -4.98 2.33 10.78
C ASN A 112 -4.35 2.89 12.08
N ASP A 113 -4.53 4.19 12.37
CA ASP A 113 -4.02 4.87 13.57
C ASP A 113 -2.50 4.72 13.79
N PHE A 114 -1.72 4.48 12.72
CA PHE A 114 -0.28 4.34 12.81
C PHE A 114 0.44 5.70 12.75
N ILE A 115 -0.10 6.64 11.96
CA ILE A 115 0.41 8.01 11.81
C ILE A 115 -0.63 9.07 12.14
#